data_AF-F1LLU5-F1
#
_entry.id   AF-F1LLU5-F1
#
_cell.length_a   1.000
_cell.length_b   1.000
_cell.length_c   1.000
_cell.angle_alpha   90.00
_cell.angle_beta   90.00
_cell.angle_gamma   90.00
#
_symmetry.space_group_name_H-M   'P 1'
#
loop_
_entity.id
_entity.type
_entity.pdbx_description
1 polymer ?
#
loop_
_entity_poly.entity_id
_entity_poly.type
_entity_poly.pdbx_seq_one_letter_code
_entity_poly.pdbx_strand_id
1 'polypeptide(L)'
;MKNQVCSKCGEGTYSLGSGIKFDEWDELPAGFSNIATFMDTVVGPSDSRPDGCNNSSWIPRGNYIESNRDDCTVSLIYAVHLKKSGYVFFEYQYVDNNIFFEFFIQNDQCQE
;
A
#
# COMPACT_ATOMS: atom_id res chain seq x y z
N MET A 1 -9.85 36.22 17.12
CA MET A 1 -9.63 34.76 17.03
C MET A 1 -10.93 34.07 17.36
N LYS A 2 -11.49 33.24 16.47
CA LYS A 2 -12.66 32.42 16.82
C LYS A 2 -12.16 31.22 17.63
N ASN A 3 -12.56 31.12 18.89
CA ASN A 3 -12.32 29.91 19.68
C ASN A 3 -13.07 28.76 19.00
N GLN A 4 -12.33 27.81 18.42
CA GLN A 4 -12.91 26.57 17.96
C GLN A 4 -12.98 25.62 19.16
N VAL A 5 -14.19 25.32 19.60
CA VAL A 5 -14.45 24.39 20.70
C VAL A 5 -14.71 23.02 20.08
N CYS A 6 -13.81 22.07 20.32
CA CYS A 6 -14.01 20.68 19.89
C CYS A 6 -15.18 20.06 20.66
N SER A 7 -16.03 19.32 19.95
CA SER A 7 -17.14 18.55 20.53
C SER A 7 -17.02 17.08 20.12
N LYS A 8 -17.74 16.20 20.82
CA LYS A 8 -17.78 14.78 20.46
C LYS A 8 -18.45 14.61 19.10
N CYS A 9 -17.91 13.69 18.30
CA CYS A 9 -18.54 13.28 17.05
C CYS A 9 -19.90 12.63 17.36
N GLY A 10 -20.90 12.86 16.50
CA GLY A 10 -22.21 12.22 16.62
C GLY A 10 -22.09 10.70 16.40
N GLU A 11 -23.11 9.95 16.83
CA GLU A 11 -23.14 8.50 16.63
C GLU A 11 -22.98 8.14 15.14
N GLY A 12 -22.17 7.12 14.85
CA GLY A 12 -21.83 6.73 13.48
C GLY A 12 -20.79 7.61 12.77
N THR A 13 -20.28 8.65 13.43
CA THR A 13 -19.24 9.53 12.87
C THR A 13 -17.96 9.48 13.71
N TYR A 14 -16.83 9.74 13.06
CA TYR A 14 -15.53 9.83 13.72
C TYR A 14 -14.77 11.04 13.19
N SER A 15 -13.81 11.51 13.97
CA SER A 15 -12.84 12.51 13.54
C SER A 15 -11.47 11.86 13.48
N LEU A 16 -10.80 11.99 12.34
CA LEU A 16 -9.42 11.54 12.18
C LEU A 16 -8.42 12.46 12.89
N GLY A 17 -8.85 13.66 13.31
CA GLY A 17 -7.96 14.68 13.83
C GLY A 17 -6.86 15.03 12.82
N SER A 18 -5.62 14.65 13.11
CA SER A 18 -4.46 14.79 12.21
C SER A 18 -4.08 13.50 11.47
N GLY A 19 -4.87 12.43 11.63
CA GLY A 19 -4.68 11.15 10.94
C GLY A 19 -5.09 11.22 9.48
N ILE A 20 -4.58 10.27 8.70
CA ILE A 20 -4.91 10.09 7.28
C ILE A 20 -5.55 8.71 7.15
N LYS A 21 -6.67 8.64 6.43
CA LYS A 21 -7.35 7.40 6.08
C LYS A 21 -7.54 7.38 4.57
N PHE A 22 -7.28 6.23 3.96
CA PHE A 22 -7.57 5.96 2.56
C PHE A 22 -8.68 4.90 2.52
N ASP A 23 -9.86 5.27 2.05
CA ASP A 23 -11.03 4.40 1.86
C ASP A 23 -11.60 4.44 0.44
N GLU A 24 -11.08 5.34 -0.41
CA GLU A 24 -11.36 5.43 -1.83
C GLU A 24 -10.06 5.22 -2.62
N TRP A 25 -10.13 4.30 -3.58
CA TRP A 25 -9.05 3.84 -4.43
C TRP A 25 -9.51 3.90 -5.89
N ASP A 26 -9.90 5.09 -6.34
CA ASP A 26 -10.10 5.37 -7.78
C ASP A 26 -8.76 5.55 -8.49
N GLU A 27 -7.80 6.15 -7.78
CA GLU A 27 -6.40 6.33 -8.19
C GLU A 27 -5.49 5.98 -7.01
N LEU A 28 -4.21 5.69 -7.28
CA LEU A 28 -3.22 5.51 -6.21
C LEU A 28 -3.00 6.87 -5.52
N PRO A 29 -3.28 7.01 -4.21
CA PRO A 29 -3.10 8.28 -3.52
C PRO A 29 -1.65 8.75 -3.52
N ALA A 30 -1.46 10.05 -3.34
CA ALA A 30 -0.13 10.63 -3.22
C ALA A 30 0.67 9.98 -2.07
N GLY A 31 1.93 9.66 -2.35
CA GLY A 31 2.84 8.99 -1.40
C GLY A 31 2.95 7.48 -1.57
N PHE A 32 2.09 6.88 -2.40
CA PHE A 32 2.25 5.50 -2.85
C PHE A 32 3.15 5.42 -4.09
N SER A 33 4.03 4.43 -4.12
CA SER A 33 4.89 4.10 -5.26
C SER A 33 4.72 2.63 -5.61
N ASN A 34 4.66 2.34 -6.92
CA ASN A 34 4.62 0.97 -7.45
C ASN A 34 5.96 0.63 -8.10
N ILE A 35 6.54 -0.51 -7.74
CA ILE A 35 7.77 -1.04 -8.36
C ILE A 35 7.51 -2.47 -8.78
N ALA A 36 7.70 -2.76 -10.07
CA ALA A 36 7.57 -4.10 -10.61
C ALA A 36 8.94 -4.69 -10.96
N THR A 37 9.19 -5.93 -10.58
CA THR A 37 10.41 -6.66 -10.92
C THR A 37 10.08 -8.08 -11.33
N PHE A 38 10.88 -8.63 -12.24
CA PHE A 38 10.82 -10.05 -12.56
C PHE A 38 11.54 -10.84 -11.46
N MET A 39 10.97 -11.95 -11.00
CA MET A 39 11.70 -12.91 -10.17
C MET A 39 12.65 -13.70 -11.09
N ASP A 40 13.94 -13.34 -11.09
CA ASP A 40 15.00 -13.99 -11.89
C ASP A 40 15.38 -15.37 -11.29
N THR A 41 14.39 -16.22 -11.01
CA THR A 41 14.61 -17.58 -10.47
C THR A 41 14.83 -18.63 -11.57
N VAL A 42 14.59 -18.27 -12.84
CA VAL A 42 14.88 -19.13 -14.00
C VAL A 42 16.22 -18.77 -14.62
N VAL A 43 17.25 -19.56 -14.28
CA VAL A 43 18.53 -19.61 -15.00
C VAL A 43 18.25 -20.22 -16.39
N GLY A 44 17.79 -19.40 -17.33
CA GLY A 44 17.47 -19.77 -18.71
C GLY A 44 18.02 -18.75 -19.70
N PRO A 45 18.19 -19.12 -20.99
CA PRO A 45 18.75 -18.23 -22.00
C PRO A 45 17.91 -16.94 -22.10
N SER A 46 18.60 -15.79 -22.21
CA SER A 46 18.02 -14.44 -22.17
C SER A 46 16.94 -14.15 -23.21
N ASP A 47 16.79 -14.99 -24.22
CA ASP A 47 15.81 -14.87 -25.33
C ASP A 47 14.38 -15.30 -24.96
N SER A 48 14.16 -15.91 -23.78
CA SER A 48 12.81 -16.28 -23.30
C SER A 48 12.30 -15.37 -22.17
N ARG A 49 12.97 -14.24 -21.91
CA ARG A 49 12.49 -13.27 -20.93
C ARG A 49 11.21 -12.62 -21.47
N PRO A 50 10.08 -12.67 -20.74
CA PRO A 50 8.90 -11.91 -21.14
C PRO A 50 9.29 -10.44 -21.32
N ASP A 51 8.64 -9.74 -22.25
CA ASP A 51 8.68 -8.28 -22.31
C ASP A 51 8.53 -7.76 -20.87
N GLY A 52 9.52 -7.01 -20.37
CA GLY A 52 9.72 -6.80 -18.93
C GLY A 52 8.46 -6.35 -18.17
N CYS A 53 8.50 -6.40 -16.84
CA CYS A 53 7.36 -6.14 -15.92
C CYS A 53 6.79 -4.70 -15.93
N ASN A 54 6.98 -3.93 -16.99
CA ASN A 54 6.55 -2.54 -17.14
C ASN A 54 5.02 -2.37 -17.08
N ASN A 55 4.26 -3.43 -17.38
CA ASN A 55 2.79 -3.43 -17.33
C ASN A 55 2.24 -3.98 -16.00
N SER A 56 3.09 -4.46 -15.10
CA SER A 56 2.68 -5.02 -13.82
C SER A 56 2.61 -3.92 -12.78
N SER A 57 1.46 -3.80 -12.09
CA SER A 57 1.24 -2.73 -11.12
C SER A 57 0.26 -3.13 -10.03
N TRP A 58 0.12 -2.24 -9.05
CA TRP A 58 -1.07 -2.17 -8.20
C TRP A 58 -2.17 -1.38 -8.93
N ILE A 59 -3.35 -1.97 -9.02
CA ILE A 59 -4.49 -1.44 -9.76
C ILE A 59 -5.60 -1.07 -8.76
N PRO A 60 -6.06 0.19 -8.75
CA PRO A 60 -7.21 0.62 -7.96
C PRO A 60 -8.53 -0.02 -8.43
N ARG A 61 -9.36 -0.45 -7.49
CA ARG A 61 -10.66 -1.13 -7.70
C ARG A 61 -11.81 -0.42 -6.98
N GLY A 62 -11.66 0.87 -6.70
CA GLY A 62 -12.67 1.71 -6.02
C GLY A 62 -12.56 1.62 -4.50
N ASN A 63 -12.76 0.44 -3.92
CA ASN A 63 -12.69 0.25 -2.45
C ASN A 63 -11.44 -0.49 -1.97
N TYR A 64 -10.61 -0.99 -2.87
CA TYR A 64 -9.34 -1.63 -2.57
C TYR A 64 -8.37 -1.46 -3.75
N ILE A 65 -7.13 -1.89 -3.54
CA ILE A 65 -6.11 -2.04 -4.59
C ILE A 65 -5.69 -3.51 -4.65
N GLU A 66 -5.36 -3.99 -5.84
CA GLU A 66 -4.84 -5.34 -6.03
C GLU A 66 -3.63 -5.34 -6.95
N SER A 67 -2.71 -6.26 -6.71
CA SER A 67 -1.59 -6.51 -7.61
C SER A 67 -2.02 -7.27 -8.85
N ASN A 68 -1.28 -7.11 -9.95
CA ASN A 68 -1.30 -8.07 -11.05
C ASN A 68 -1.04 -9.51 -10.54
N ARG A 69 -1.51 -10.51 -11.30
CA ARG A 69 -1.28 -11.94 -11.06
C ARG A 69 -0.46 -12.58 -12.19
N ASP A 70 0.46 -11.82 -12.73
CA ASP A 70 1.42 -12.26 -13.74
C ASP A 70 2.70 -12.80 -13.06
N ASP A 71 3.71 -13.15 -13.87
CA ASP A 71 4.97 -13.72 -13.37
C ASP A 71 5.90 -12.65 -12.73
N CYS A 72 5.39 -11.44 -12.51
CA CYS A 72 6.15 -10.33 -11.94
C CYS A 72 5.81 -10.12 -10.47
N THR A 73 6.82 -9.81 -9.66
CA THR A 73 6.60 -9.32 -8.30
C THR A 73 6.40 -7.81 -8.34
N VAL A 74 5.28 -7.35 -7.78
CA VAL A 74 4.95 -5.92 -7.69
C VAL A 74 4.91 -5.47 -6.23
N SER A 75 5.72 -4.47 -5.90
CA SER A 75 5.84 -3.88 -4.57
C SER A 75 5.07 -2.58 -4.50
N LEU A 76 4.16 -2.47 -3.54
CA LEU A 76 3.53 -1.21 -3.16
C LEU A 76 4.28 -0.61 -1.96
N ILE A 77 4.78 0.60 -2.14
CA ILE A 77 5.57 1.29 -1.13
C ILE A 77 4.81 2.53 -0.68
N TYR A 78 4.58 2.65 0.62
CA TYR A 78 4.04 3.84 1.25
C TYR A 78 4.95 4.29 2.37
N ALA A 79 5.59 5.45 2.20
CA ALA A 79 6.48 6.04 3.20
C ALA A 79 5.70 7.06 4.03
N VAL A 80 5.57 6.79 5.34
CA VAL A 80 4.89 7.70 6.27
C VAL A 80 5.88 8.22 7.31
N HIS A 81 5.83 9.52 7.57
CA HIS A 81 6.60 10.15 8.64
C HIS A 81 5.64 10.68 9.70
N LEU A 82 5.52 9.98 10.83
CA LEU A 82 4.60 10.33 11.89
C LEU A 82 5.15 11.48 12.73
N LYS A 83 4.42 12.59 12.82
CA LYS A 83 4.80 13.75 13.66
C LYS A 83 4.73 13.45 15.16
N LYS A 84 4.03 12.37 15.55
CA LYS A 84 3.84 11.85 16.91
C LYS A 84 3.73 10.34 16.83
N SER A 85 4.04 9.62 17.90
CA SER A 85 3.81 8.17 17.97
C SER A 85 2.38 7.83 17.57
N GLY A 86 2.25 6.78 16.74
CA GLY A 86 0.99 6.36 16.18
C GLY A 86 1.15 5.00 15.52
N TYR A 87 0.14 4.60 14.76
CA TYR A 87 0.06 3.29 14.15
C TYR A 87 -0.35 3.42 12.69
N VAL A 88 0.12 2.50 11.86
CA VAL A 88 -0.39 2.28 10.51
C VAL A 88 -1.22 1.00 10.57
N PHE A 89 -2.45 1.08 10.07
CA PHE A 89 -3.35 -0.06 9.95
C PHE A 89 -3.72 -0.23 8.49
N PHE A 90 -3.75 -1.47 8.04
CA PHE A 90 -4.25 -1.85 6.72
C PHE A 90 -4.90 -3.23 6.83
N GLU A 91 -5.88 -3.45 5.98
CA GLU A 91 -6.54 -4.75 5.82
C GLU A 91 -6.09 -5.34 4.49
N TYR A 92 -5.90 -6.65 4.47
CA TYR A 92 -5.48 -7.37 3.27
C TYR A 92 -6.22 -8.71 3.17
N GLN A 93 -6.34 -9.22 1.95
CA GLN A 93 -7.01 -10.48 1.68
C GLN A 93 -6.20 -11.30 0.67
N TYR A 94 -6.05 -12.60 0.96
CA TYR A 94 -5.62 -13.59 -0.02
C TYR A 94 -6.84 -14.11 -0.77
N VAL A 95 -6.80 -13.98 -2.10
CA VAL A 95 -7.84 -14.52 -3.00
C VAL A 95 -7.61 -15.98 -3.35
N ASP A 96 -6.38 -16.46 -3.20
CA ASP A 96 -5.99 -17.86 -3.31
C ASP A 96 -4.77 -18.17 -2.43
N ASN A 97 -4.48 -19.45 -2.20
CA ASN A 97 -3.36 -19.91 -1.35
C ASN A 97 -1.99 -19.91 -2.07
N ASN A 98 -1.97 -19.61 -3.36
CA ASN A 98 -0.75 -19.61 -4.17
C ASN A 98 -0.13 -18.22 -4.28
N ILE A 99 -0.85 -17.17 -3.87
CA ILE A 99 -0.33 -15.81 -3.77
C ILE A 99 0.55 -15.69 -2.52
N PHE A 100 1.82 -15.39 -2.74
CA PHE A 100 2.74 -14.99 -1.69
C PHE A 100 2.68 -13.47 -1.52
N PHE A 101 2.32 -13.00 -0.33
CA PHE A 101 2.27 -11.59 0.01
C PHE A 101 3.10 -11.31 1.26
N GLU A 102 4.04 -10.37 1.17
CA GLU A 102 4.95 -10.04 2.26
C GLU A 102 4.94 -8.54 2.53
N PHE A 103 4.94 -8.18 3.82
CA PHE A 103 4.95 -6.80 4.27
C PHE A 103 6.29 -6.47 4.91
N PHE A 104 6.98 -5.47 4.37
CA PHE A 104 8.21 -4.95 4.95
C PHE A 104 7.92 -3.62 5.66
N ILE A 105 8.05 -3.60 6.98
CA ILE A 105 7.93 -2.38 7.79
C ILE A 105 9.33 -1.90 8.13
N GLN A 106 9.76 -0.81 7.50
CA GLN A 106 11.00 -0.12 7.86
C GLN A 106 10.64 1.05 8.76
N ASN A 107 10.83 0.89 10.07
CA ASN A 107 10.71 1.98 11.03
C ASN A 107 12.10 2.35 11.55
N ASP A 108 12.70 3.37 10.93
CA ASP A 108 13.97 3.96 11.35
C ASP A 108 13.86 4.74 12.67
N GLN A 109 12.64 5.01 13.15
CA GLN A 109 12.35 5.67 14.42
C GLN A 109 12.11 4.69 15.58
N CYS A 110 12.31 3.38 15.39
CA CYS A 110 12.34 2.44 16.50
C CYS A 110 13.69 2.50 17.24
N GLN A 111 13.68 2.93 18.50
CA GLN A 111 14.62 2.39 19.48
C GLN A 111 14.11 1.00 19.90
N GLU A 112 15.02 0.02 19.98
CA GLU A 112 14.74 -1.31 20.56
C GLU A 112 14.10 -1.24 21.95
#